data_AF-A0A954D058-F1
#
_entry.id   AF-A0A954D058-F1
#
_cell.length_a   1.000
_cell.length_b   1.000
_cell.length_c   1.000
_cell.angle_alpha   90.00
_cell.angle_beta   90.00
_cell.angle_gamma   90.00
#
_symmetry.space_group_name_H-M   'P 1'
#
loop_
_entity.id
_entity.type
_entity.pdbx_description
1 polymer ?
#
loop_
_entity_poly.entity_id
_entity_poly.type
_entity_poly.pdbx_seq_one_letter_code
_entity_poly.pdbx_strand_id
1 'polypeptide(L)'
;IRKPIAPRELAAKLESMVEVVGESDESPVGDSLPVDARDRVDLILALVAASQPPRHKPNVEVLDDGVFVTVTATLDEDDPALHADLLQICSDVRCLDRGGKPVLEARFFLDGRRAESDLSVDPSEDWPAGDAPIAVDFGRGDPCPPARAAEILHMASNASSLGRLVYFTNLPGHLRLYLEVFGNAAAMPIRGLAGPALPEALAELWR
;
A
#
# COMPACT_ATOMS: atom_id res chain seq x y z
N ILE A 1 -36.56 0.32 5.27
CA ILE A 1 -35.35 1.08 5.67
C ILE A 1 -34.61 0.21 6.68
N ARG A 2 -33.49 -0.43 6.30
CA ARG A 2 -32.70 -1.25 7.22
C ARG A 2 -32.12 -0.32 8.29
N LYS A 3 -32.25 -0.71 9.56
CA LYS A 3 -31.71 0.07 10.69
C LYS A 3 -30.19 0.21 10.54
N PRO A 4 -29.59 1.36 10.89
CA PRO A 4 -28.14 1.49 10.97
C PRO A 4 -27.62 0.46 11.98
N ILE A 5 -26.61 -0.31 11.55
CA ILE A 5 -25.93 -1.30 12.41
C ILE A 5 -25.24 -0.52 13.52
N ALA A 6 -25.46 -0.92 14.78
CA ALA A 6 -24.81 -0.24 15.89
C ALA A 6 -23.29 -0.48 15.80
N PRO A 7 -22.44 0.50 16.15
CA PRO A 7 -20.98 0.34 16.00
C PRO A 7 -20.43 -0.91 16.73
N ARG A 8 -21.01 -1.29 17.87
CA ARG A 8 -20.69 -2.57 18.55
C ARG A 8 -21.03 -3.83 17.75
N GLU A 9 -22.15 -3.83 17.03
CA GLU A 9 -22.55 -4.96 16.19
C GLU A 9 -21.66 -5.07 14.95
N LEU A 10 -21.14 -3.94 14.46
CA LEU A 10 -20.16 -3.93 13.39
C LEU A 10 -18.80 -4.47 13.85
N ALA A 11 -18.31 -4.05 15.03
CA ALA A 11 -17.06 -4.56 15.60
C ALA A 11 -17.11 -6.08 15.80
N ALA A 12 -18.22 -6.60 16.36
CA ALA A 12 -18.42 -8.05 16.53
C ALA A 12 -18.48 -8.80 15.18
N LYS A 13 -19.04 -8.19 14.13
CA LYS A 13 -19.02 -8.74 12.77
C LYS A 13 -17.61 -8.77 12.18
N LEU A 14 -16.83 -7.71 12.39
CA LEU A 14 -15.43 -7.66 11.95
C LEU A 14 -14.58 -8.71 12.69
N GLU A 15 -14.79 -8.91 14.00
CA GLU A 15 -14.16 -9.99 14.78
C GLU A 15 -14.43 -11.37 14.15
N SER A 16 -15.68 -11.65 13.77
CA SER A 16 -16.04 -12.93 13.13
C SER A 16 -15.45 -13.13 11.73
N MET A 17 -15.01 -12.07 11.06
CA MET A 17 -14.34 -12.17 9.76
C MET A 17 -12.86 -12.53 9.89
N VAL A 18 -12.21 -12.18 11.01
CA VAL A 18 -10.80 -12.55 11.28
C VAL A 18 -10.63 -14.06 11.36
N GLU A 19 -11.64 -14.81 11.81
CA GLU A 19 -11.60 -16.27 11.90
C GLU A 19 -11.75 -16.99 10.54
N VAL A 20 -12.17 -16.29 9.48
CA VAL A 20 -12.51 -16.91 8.17
C VAL A 20 -11.43 -16.72 7.11
N VAL A 21 -10.46 -15.82 7.31
CA VAL A 21 -9.37 -15.57 6.34
C VAL A 21 -8.16 -16.49 6.59
N GLY A 22 -8.44 -17.78 6.79
CA GLY A 22 -7.47 -18.85 6.66
C GLY A 22 -7.83 -19.64 5.41
N GLU A 23 -6.89 -19.71 4.47
CA GLU A 23 -6.98 -20.47 3.20
C GLU A 23 -7.73 -19.75 2.06
N SER A 24 -6.93 -19.15 1.17
CA SER A 24 -7.29 -18.95 -0.22
C SER A 24 -6.12 -19.46 -1.06
N ASP A 25 -6.34 -20.63 -1.67
CA ASP A 25 -5.43 -21.32 -2.58
C ASP A 25 -5.68 -20.83 -4.02
N GLU A 26 -4.61 -20.84 -4.83
CA GLU A 26 -4.49 -20.61 -6.29
C GLU A 26 -4.39 -19.16 -6.89
N SER A 27 -3.17 -18.73 -7.31
CA SER A 27 -2.78 -18.10 -8.61
C SER A 27 -1.55 -17.15 -8.53
N PRO A 28 -1.31 -16.23 -9.50
CA PRO A 28 -0.06 -16.10 -10.28
C PRO A 28 1.08 -15.30 -9.59
N VAL A 29 2.24 -15.19 -10.26
CA VAL A 29 3.45 -14.46 -9.83
C VAL A 29 3.10 -13.19 -9.03
N GLY A 30 3.33 -13.22 -7.71
CA GLY A 30 3.02 -12.11 -6.80
C GLY A 30 2.26 -12.48 -5.52
N ASP A 31 1.73 -13.70 -5.39
CA ASP A 31 0.96 -14.10 -4.19
C ASP A 31 1.78 -14.22 -2.89
N SER A 32 3.11 -14.23 -2.97
CA SER A 32 3.98 -14.13 -1.80
C SER A 32 4.23 -12.70 -1.33
N LEU A 33 3.81 -11.70 -2.10
CA LEU A 33 4.02 -10.29 -1.74
C LEU A 33 2.99 -9.84 -0.70
N PRO A 34 3.38 -8.98 0.25
CA PRO A 34 2.43 -8.26 1.08
C PRO A 34 1.42 -7.47 0.22
N VAL A 35 0.20 -7.28 0.75
CA VAL A 35 -0.92 -6.72 -0.02
C VAL A 35 -0.58 -5.38 -0.67
N ASP A 36 0.09 -4.47 0.03
CA ASP A 36 0.40 -3.15 -0.54
C ASP A 36 1.47 -3.24 -1.64
N ALA A 37 2.39 -4.19 -1.54
CA ALA A 37 3.38 -4.43 -2.57
C ALA A 37 2.74 -5.03 -3.82
N ARG A 38 1.85 -6.02 -3.66
CA ARG A 38 1.08 -6.60 -4.76
C ARG A 38 0.22 -5.54 -5.46
N ASP A 39 -0.55 -4.76 -4.72
CA ASP A 39 -1.39 -3.69 -5.27
C ASP A 39 -0.55 -2.65 -6.04
N ARG A 40 0.68 -2.37 -5.56
CA ARG A 40 1.61 -1.46 -6.24
C ARG A 40 2.18 -2.08 -7.52
N VAL A 41 2.52 -3.37 -7.51
CA VAL A 41 2.90 -4.08 -8.74
C VAL A 41 1.77 -3.99 -9.76
N ASP A 42 0.53 -4.30 -9.36
CA ASP A 42 -0.63 -4.27 -10.26
C ASP A 42 -0.86 -2.88 -10.87
N LEU A 43 -0.70 -1.83 -10.05
CA LEU A 43 -0.79 -0.45 -10.53
C LEU A 43 0.32 -0.12 -11.54
N ILE A 44 1.57 -0.49 -11.26
CA ILE A 44 2.70 -0.26 -12.18
C ILE A 44 2.45 -1.01 -13.50
N LEU A 45 2.02 -2.26 -13.42
CA LEU A 45 1.69 -3.06 -14.60
C LEU A 45 0.57 -2.43 -15.44
N ALA A 46 -0.46 -1.87 -14.78
CA ALA A 46 -1.54 -1.17 -15.45
C ALA A 46 -1.06 0.12 -16.15
N LEU A 47 -0.22 0.92 -15.49
CA LEU A 47 0.37 2.14 -16.06
C LEU A 47 1.27 1.82 -17.27
N VAL A 48 2.13 0.81 -17.14
CA VAL A 48 2.97 0.34 -18.25
C VAL A 48 2.11 -0.19 -19.39
N ALA A 49 1.06 -0.96 -19.11
CA ALA A 49 0.17 -1.45 -20.18
C ALA A 49 -0.58 -0.32 -20.88
N ALA A 50 -0.98 0.73 -20.14
CA ALA A 50 -1.68 1.89 -20.70
C ALA A 50 -0.79 2.78 -21.59
N SER A 51 0.52 2.81 -21.35
CA SER A 51 1.47 3.54 -22.20
C SER A 51 1.84 2.81 -23.49
N GLN A 52 1.53 1.52 -23.60
CA GLN A 52 1.91 0.71 -24.76
C GLN A 52 0.76 0.53 -25.76
N PRO A 53 1.04 0.37 -27.07
CA PRO A 53 0.03 0.02 -28.06
C PRO A 53 -0.66 -1.31 -27.70
N PRO A 54 -1.98 -1.47 -27.93
CA PRO A 54 -2.76 -2.66 -27.50
C PRO A 54 -2.30 -4.02 -28.04
N ARG A 55 -1.40 -4.02 -29.02
CA ARG A 55 -0.85 -5.23 -29.65
C ARG A 55 0.48 -5.67 -29.05
N HIS A 56 1.09 -4.83 -28.23
CA HIS A 56 2.39 -5.08 -27.62
C HIS A 56 2.18 -5.43 -26.16
N LYS A 57 2.53 -6.66 -25.80
CA LYS A 57 2.60 -7.05 -24.39
C LYS A 57 3.99 -6.68 -23.89
N PRO A 58 4.12 -5.69 -22.97
CA PRO A 58 5.42 -5.31 -22.45
C PRO A 58 6.07 -6.53 -21.77
N ASN A 59 7.37 -6.70 -21.99
CA ASN A 59 8.12 -7.70 -21.23
C ASN A 59 8.38 -7.11 -19.84
N VAL A 60 7.74 -7.69 -18.82
CA VAL A 60 7.83 -7.22 -17.44
C VAL A 60 8.39 -8.31 -16.54
N GLU A 61 9.36 -7.94 -15.73
CA GLU A 61 9.96 -8.76 -14.69
C GLU A 61 9.75 -8.10 -13.33
N VAL A 62 9.45 -8.91 -12.31
CA VAL A 62 9.28 -8.45 -10.93
C VAL A 62 10.26 -9.22 -10.06
N LEU A 63 11.08 -8.50 -9.30
CA LEU A 63 12.08 -9.04 -8.38
C LEU A 63 11.81 -8.55 -6.95
N ASP A 64 11.77 -9.47 -6.00
CA ASP A 64 11.75 -9.21 -4.56
C ASP A 64 13.11 -9.56 -3.95
N ASP A 65 13.77 -8.58 -3.31
CA ASP A 65 15.06 -8.77 -2.62
C ASP A 65 14.93 -8.92 -1.08
N GLY A 66 13.70 -8.99 -0.57
CA GLY A 66 13.36 -9.06 0.86
C GLY A 66 13.22 -7.69 1.55
N VAL A 67 13.60 -6.60 0.87
CA VAL A 67 13.46 -5.22 1.35
C VAL A 67 12.72 -4.36 0.33
N PHE A 68 13.00 -4.56 -0.95
CA PHE A 68 12.44 -3.84 -2.06
C PHE A 68 11.87 -4.79 -3.10
N VAL A 69 10.83 -4.31 -3.77
CA VAL A 69 10.34 -4.87 -5.01
C VAL A 69 10.81 -3.98 -6.16
N THR A 70 11.35 -4.59 -7.20
CA THR A 70 11.78 -3.94 -8.44
C THR A 70 10.96 -4.48 -9.60
N VAL A 71 10.27 -3.59 -10.31
CA VAL A 71 9.55 -3.89 -11.54
C VAL A 71 10.37 -3.35 -12.71
N THR A 72 10.75 -4.24 -13.63
CA THR A 72 11.49 -3.90 -14.84
C THR A 72 10.61 -4.11 -16.05
N ALA A 73 10.39 -3.09 -16.86
CA ALA A 73 9.57 -3.16 -18.07
C ALA A 73 10.36 -2.67 -19.29
N THR A 74 10.41 -3.48 -20.35
CA THR A 74 10.90 -3.02 -21.65
C THR A 74 9.79 -2.30 -22.39
N LEU A 75 10.04 -1.05 -22.80
CA LEU A 75 9.09 -0.19 -23.50
C LEU A 75 9.43 -0.12 -25.00
N ASP A 76 8.43 0.16 -25.83
CA ASP A 76 8.66 0.41 -27.27
C ASP A 76 9.23 1.82 -27.52
N GLU A 77 8.83 2.79 -26.71
CA GLU A 77 9.32 4.17 -26.74
C GLU A 77 9.43 4.75 -25.32
N ASP A 78 10.24 5.79 -25.17
CA ASP A 78 10.37 6.51 -23.90
C ASP A 78 9.13 7.38 -23.69
N ASP A 79 8.50 7.23 -22.52
CA ASP A 79 7.27 7.95 -22.14
C ASP A 79 7.52 8.77 -20.87
N PRO A 80 7.76 10.09 -21.01
CA PRO A 80 7.96 10.98 -19.87
C PRO A 80 6.76 11.09 -18.93
N ALA A 81 5.53 10.86 -19.44
CA ALA A 81 4.32 10.91 -18.61
C ALA A 81 4.25 9.68 -17.70
N LEU A 82 4.48 8.49 -18.27
CA LEU A 82 4.62 7.26 -17.48
C LEU A 82 5.71 7.41 -16.40
N HIS A 83 6.88 7.97 -16.76
CA HIS A 83 7.95 8.20 -15.80
C HIS A 83 7.52 9.13 -14.65
N ALA A 84 6.80 10.22 -14.97
CA ALA A 84 6.29 11.14 -13.97
C ALA A 84 5.25 10.49 -13.03
N ASP A 85 4.35 9.67 -13.57
CA ASP A 85 3.35 8.94 -12.78
C ASP A 85 4.00 7.91 -11.85
N LEU A 86 5.03 7.20 -12.33
CA LEU A 86 5.75 6.21 -11.53
C LEU A 86 6.54 6.84 -10.38
N LEU A 87 7.09 8.04 -10.57
CA LEU A 87 7.77 8.79 -9.51
C LEU A 87 6.84 9.18 -8.36
N GLN A 88 5.51 9.17 -8.56
CA GLN A 88 4.55 9.42 -7.49
C GLN A 88 4.32 8.20 -6.58
N ILE A 89 4.64 7.00 -7.07
CA ILE A 89 4.30 5.74 -6.38
C ILE A 89 5.53 4.91 -5.99
N CYS A 90 6.65 5.09 -6.70
CA CYS A 90 7.90 4.37 -6.46
C CYS A 90 8.88 5.24 -5.70
N SER A 91 9.79 4.60 -4.98
CA SER A 91 10.87 5.27 -4.26
C SER A 91 12.02 5.66 -5.18
N ASP A 92 12.24 4.90 -6.25
CA ASP A 92 13.26 5.14 -7.27
C ASP A 92 12.71 4.69 -8.63
N VAL A 93 12.90 5.52 -9.65
CA VAL A 93 12.49 5.24 -11.03
C VAL A 93 13.62 5.62 -11.95
N ARG A 94 13.99 4.71 -12.85
CA ARG A 94 15.06 4.89 -13.82
C ARG A 94 14.60 4.48 -15.19
N CYS A 95 14.99 5.25 -16.20
CA CYS A 95 14.93 4.84 -17.59
C CYS A 95 16.35 4.53 -18.06
N LEU A 96 16.57 3.30 -18.50
CA LEU A 96 17.84 2.78 -19.01
C LEU A 96 17.70 2.47 -20.49
N ASP A 97 18.79 2.51 -21.26
CA ASP A 97 18.83 1.89 -22.59
C ASP A 97 19.43 0.49 -22.49
N ARG A 98 18.70 -0.52 -22.98
CA ARG A 98 19.21 -1.89 -23.11
C ARG A 98 19.01 -2.39 -24.53
N GLY A 99 20.09 -2.39 -25.29
CA GLY A 99 20.07 -2.88 -26.67
C GLY A 99 19.27 -1.98 -27.62
N GLY A 100 19.31 -0.65 -27.40
CA GLY A 100 18.57 0.32 -28.22
C GLY A 100 17.08 0.36 -27.90
N LYS A 101 16.66 -0.20 -26.76
CA LYS A 101 15.29 -0.11 -26.25
C LYS A 101 15.28 0.55 -24.88
N PRO A 102 14.30 1.43 -24.61
CA PRO A 102 14.06 1.97 -23.29
C PRO A 102 13.60 0.84 -22.35
N VAL A 103 14.22 0.78 -21.18
CA VAL A 103 13.88 -0.13 -20.10
C VAL A 103 13.66 0.70 -18.85
N LEU A 104 12.42 0.63 -18.37
CA LEU A 104 11.99 1.25 -17.14
C LEU A 104 12.30 0.31 -15.96
N GLU A 105 12.96 0.83 -14.94
CA GLU A 105 13.12 0.16 -13.64
C GLU A 105 12.44 1.01 -12.56
N ALA A 106 11.46 0.43 -11.89
CA ALA A 106 10.69 1.08 -10.82
C ALA A 106 10.85 0.28 -9.53
N ARG A 107 11.34 0.93 -8.46
CA ARG A 107 11.66 0.28 -7.18
C ARG A 107 10.88 0.91 -6.03
N PHE A 108 10.35 0.08 -5.14
CA PHE A 108 9.65 0.52 -3.94
C PHE A 108 9.87 -0.48 -2.79
N PHE A 109 9.63 -0.04 -1.54
CA PHE A 109 9.77 -0.91 -0.37
C PHE A 109 8.73 -2.03 -0.36
N LEU A 110 9.15 -3.25 0.00
CA LEU A 110 8.31 -4.44 0.10
C LEU A 110 7.15 -4.27 1.10
N ASP A 111 7.37 -3.50 2.16
CA ASP A 111 6.35 -3.19 3.15
C ASP A 111 5.40 -2.05 2.72
N GLY A 112 5.51 -1.56 1.48
CA GLY A 112 4.62 -0.54 0.93
C GLY A 112 4.88 0.88 1.44
N ARG A 113 5.84 1.11 2.33
CA ARG A 113 6.10 2.46 2.88
C ARG A 113 6.56 3.43 1.80
N ARG A 114 6.39 4.72 2.09
CA ARG A 114 6.82 5.80 1.20
C ARG A 114 8.30 6.11 1.38
N ALA A 115 8.90 6.74 0.36
CA ALA A 115 10.29 7.15 0.41
C ALA A 115 10.59 8.14 1.54
N GLU A 116 9.61 8.96 1.96
CA GLU A 116 9.78 9.86 3.11
C GLU A 116 9.76 9.17 4.49
N SER A 117 9.44 7.87 4.54
CA SER A 117 9.42 7.11 5.79
C SER A 117 10.53 6.07 5.80
N ASP A 118 11.63 6.42 6.46
CA ASP A 118 12.79 5.55 6.61
C ASP A 118 12.56 4.43 7.65
N LEU A 119 11.49 4.53 8.45
CA LEU A 119 11.24 3.68 9.60
C LEU A 119 9.93 2.90 9.42
N SER A 120 10.03 1.58 9.53
CA SER A 120 8.93 0.62 9.55
C SER A 120 8.90 -0.04 10.94
N VAL A 121 7.73 -0.10 11.58
CA VAL A 121 7.56 -0.68 12.93
C VAL A 121 6.43 -1.69 12.93
N ASP A 122 6.57 -2.71 13.77
CA ASP A 122 5.48 -3.66 14.02
C ASP A 122 4.39 -3.01 14.91
N PRO A 123 3.10 -3.23 14.63
CA PRO A 123 2.00 -2.69 15.44
C PRO A 123 2.00 -3.14 16.91
N SER A 124 2.72 -4.21 17.25
CA SER A 124 2.87 -4.72 18.62
C SER A 124 4.03 -4.07 19.40
N GLU A 125 4.93 -3.35 18.73
CA GLU A 125 6.12 -2.76 19.32
C GLU A 125 5.89 -1.32 19.82
N ASP A 126 6.77 -0.87 20.73
CA ASP A 126 6.84 0.53 21.12
C ASP A 126 7.38 1.38 19.98
N TRP A 127 6.65 2.43 19.63
CA TRP A 127 7.08 3.32 18.55
C TRP A 127 8.17 4.27 19.04
N PRO A 128 9.28 4.40 18.32
CA PRO A 128 10.37 5.27 18.75
C PRO A 128 9.88 6.72 18.79
N ALA A 129 10.30 7.47 19.81
CA ALA A 129 9.95 8.88 19.96
C ALA A 129 10.57 9.75 18.85
N GLY A 130 9.92 10.87 18.54
CA GLY A 130 10.41 11.89 17.62
C GLY A 130 9.42 12.27 16.53
N ASP A 131 9.88 13.13 15.63
CA ASP A 131 9.03 13.82 14.65
C ASP A 131 9.09 13.17 13.26
N ALA A 132 10.00 12.20 13.07
CA ALA A 132 10.20 11.52 11.80
C ALA A 132 8.97 10.68 11.41
N PRO A 133 8.53 10.69 10.15
CA PRO A 133 7.42 9.87 9.68
C PRO A 133 7.66 8.37 9.90
N ILE A 134 6.62 7.65 10.29
CA ILE A 134 6.67 6.18 10.48
C ILE A 134 5.66 5.44 9.64
N ALA A 135 6.05 4.27 9.15
CA ALA A 135 5.16 3.26 8.64
C ALA A 135 4.95 2.18 9.70
N VAL A 136 3.70 1.83 9.97
CA VAL A 136 3.32 0.71 10.84
C VAL A 136 2.88 -0.42 9.92
N ASP A 137 3.69 -1.48 9.86
CA ASP A 137 3.54 -2.59 8.94
C ASP A 137 2.73 -3.72 9.57
N PHE A 138 1.50 -3.93 9.10
CA PHE A 138 0.63 -5.02 9.54
C PHE A 138 0.84 -6.32 8.75
N GLY A 139 1.76 -6.33 7.78
CA GLY A 139 2.12 -7.51 6.99
C GLY A 139 3.15 -8.40 7.70
N ARG A 140 3.76 -7.89 8.77
CA ARG A 140 4.66 -8.60 9.67
C ARG A 140 3.98 -8.69 11.04
N GLY A 141 4.04 -9.87 11.67
CA GLY A 141 3.57 -10.06 13.04
C GLY A 141 2.24 -10.79 13.18
N ASP A 142 1.76 -10.85 14.42
CA ASP A 142 0.56 -11.59 14.80
C ASP A 142 -0.72 -10.90 14.28
N PRO A 143 -1.81 -11.66 14.04
CA PRO A 143 -3.10 -11.09 13.68
C PRO A 143 -3.51 -10.01 14.69
N CYS A 144 -3.72 -8.78 14.22
CA CYS A 144 -4.12 -7.68 15.09
C CYS A 144 -5.63 -7.75 15.38
N PRO A 145 -6.05 -8.09 16.62
CA PRO A 145 -7.46 -8.14 16.98
C PRO A 145 -8.06 -6.72 17.05
N PRO A 146 -9.38 -6.57 16.90
CA PRO A 146 -10.03 -5.24 16.91
C PRO A 146 -9.79 -4.41 18.18
N ALA A 147 -9.66 -5.04 19.34
CA ALA A 147 -9.29 -4.34 20.58
C ALA A 147 -7.91 -3.66 20.47
N ARG A 148 -6.93 -4.34 19.87
CA ARG A 148 -5.60 -3.79 19.63
C ARG A 148 -5.61 -2.71 18.55
N ALA A 149 -6.49 -2.82 17.56
CA ALA A 149 -6.66 -1.79 16.53
C ALA A 149 -7.07 -0.44 17.13
N ALA A 150 -7.94 -0.43 18.15
CA ALA A 150 -8.32 0.78 18.86
C ALA A 150 -7.13 1.44 19.60
N GLU A 151 -6.24 0.64 20.18
CA GLU A 151 -5.02 1.12 20.84
C GLU A 151 -4.03 1.71 19.82
N ILE A 152 -3.81 1.03 18.71
CA ILE A 152 -2.94 1.51 17.62
C ILE A 152 -3.45 2.84 17.06
N LEU A 153 -4.77 2.97 16.89
CA LEU A 153 -5.39 4.23 16.50
C LEU A 153 -5.17 5.35 17.52
N HIS A 154 -5.26 5.03 18.81
CA HIS A 154 -4.98 6.00 19.85
C HIS A 154 -3.51 6.43 19.83
N MET A 155 -2.58 5.49 19.64
CA MET A 155 -1.14 5.78 19.48
C MET A 155 -0.88 6.66 18.24
N ALA A 156 -1.50 6.35 17.10
CA ALA A 156 -1.41 7.16 15.88
C ALA A 156 -1.98 8.57 16.07
N SER A 157 -3.11 8.70 16.77
CA SER A 157 -3.70 9.99 17.10
C SER A 157 -2.77 10.82 18.00
N ASN A 158 -2.14 10.19 19.01
CA ASN A 158 -1.21 10.88 19.90
C ASN A 158 0.04 11.32 19.13
N ALA A 159 0.63 10.46 18.30
CA ALA A 159 1.76 10.82 17.44
C ALA A 159 1.41 11.98 16.48
N SER A 160 0.24 11.93 15.86
CA SER A 160 -0.25 12.99 14.97
C SER A 160 -0.46 14.32 15.71
N SER A 161 -0.94 14.29 16.95
CA SER A 161 -1.09 15.50 17.78
C SER A 161 0.24 16.17 18.12
N LEU A 162 1.34 15.42 18.03
CA LEU A 162 2.71 15.89 18.19
C LEU A 162 3.35 16.30 16.85
N GLY A 163 2.60 16.29 15.74
CA GLY A 163 3.09 16.68 14.42
C GLY A 163 3.78 15.57 13.63
N ARG A 164 3.79 14.33 14.13
CA ARG A 164 4.39 13.19 13.44
C ARG A 164 3.43 12.60 12.41
N LEU A 165 3.92 12.29 11.21
CA LEU A 165 3.17 11.56 10.20
C LEU A 165 3.21 10.05 10.47
N VAL A 166 2.05 9.39 10.42
CA VAL A 166 1.91 7.95 10.59
C VAL A 166 1.24 7.36 9.35
N TYR A 167 1.87 6.37 8.74
CA TYR A 167 1.34 5.58 7.63
C TYR A 167 1.04 4.17 8.12
N PHE A 168 -0.09 3.61 7.72
CA PHE A 168 -0.40 2.21 7.93
C PHE A 168 -0.14 1.47 6.63
N THR A 169 0.65 0.40 6.68
CA THR A 169 0.91 -0.45 5.51
C THR A 169 0.48 -1.88 5.76
N ASN A 170 0.17 -2.59 4.68
CA ASN A 170 -0.29 -3.97 4.65
C ASN A 170 -1.49 -4.23 5.57
N LEU A 171 -2.38 -3.25 5.68
CA LEU A 171 -3.49 -3.28 6.62
C LEU A 171 -4.49 -4.39 6.24
N PRO A 172 -4.78 -5.34 7.15
CA PRO A 172 -5.79 -6.35 6.92
C PRO A 172 -7.15 -5.75 6.60
N GLY A 173 -7.92 -6.39 5.72
CA GLY A 173 -9.21 -5.86 5.25
C GLY A 173 -10.21 -5.55 6.37
N HIS A 174 -10.24 -6.35 7.44
CA HIS A 174 -11.10 -6.09 8.60
C HIS A 174 -10.68 -4.83 9.38
N LEU A 175 -9.37 -4.58 9.49
CA LEU A 175 -8.86 -3.35 10.10
C LEU A 175 -9.10 -2.15 9.22
N ARG A 176 -8.94 -2.27 7.91
CA ARG A 176 -9.30 -1.22 6.96
C ARG A 176 -10.76 -0.79 7.13
N LEU A 177 -11.68 -1.75 7.15
CA LEU A 177 -13.10 -1.48 7.42
C LEU A 177 -13.33 -0.84 8.80
N TYR A 178 -12.60 -1.29 9.82
CA TYR A 178 -12.64 -0.68 11.15
C TYR A 178 -12.17 0.78 11.10
N LEU A 179 -11.04 1.08 10.44
CA LEU A 179 -10.53 2.43 10.31
C LEU A 179 -11.45 3.33 9.49
N GLU A 180 -12.08 2.82 8.43
CA GLU A 180 -13.03 3.57 7.61
C GLU A 180 -14.30 3.96 8.39
N VAL A 181 -14.72 3.13 9.35
CA VAL A 181 -15.97 3.36 10.10
C VAL A 181 -15.74 4.09 11.42
N PHE A 182 -14.64 3.81 12.11
CA PHE A 182 -14.35 4.33 13.45
C PHE A 182 -13.20 5.35 13.46
N GLY A 183 -12.42 5.42 12.38
CA GLY A 183 -11.32 6.35 12.26
C GLY A 183 -11.82 7.78 12.22
N ASN A 184 -11.25 8.62 13.10
CA ASN A 184 -11.40 10.06 12.98
C ASN A 184 -10.65 10.50 11.71
N ALA A 185 -11.32 11.19 10.78
CA ALA A 185 -10.72 11.65 9.52
C ALA A 185 -9.46 12.52 9.71
N ALA A 186 -9.23 13.05 10.91
CA ALA A 186 -8.02 13.79 11.29
C ALA A 186 -6.85 12.91 11.79
N ALA A 187 -7.14 11.71 12.32
CA ALA A 187 -6.13 10.75 12.80
C ALA A 187 -5.59 9.85 11.68
N MET A 188 -6.20 10.00 10.51
CA MET A 188 -5.99 9.24 9.31
C MET A 188 -5.56 10.30 8.29
N PRO A 189 -4.28 10.39 7.88
CA PRO A 189 -3.91 11.23 6.74
C PRO A 189 -4.46 10.62 5.44
N ILE A 190 -5.78 10.35 5.36
CA ILE A 190 -6.47 9.90 4.16
C ILE A 190 -6.74 11.12 3.27
N ARG A 191 -5.66 11.80 2.86
CA ARG A 191 -5.67 12.43 1.54
C ARG A 191 -5.14 11.48 0.47
N GLY A 192 -4.53 10.35 0.86
CA GLY A 192 -4.36 9.16 0.04
C GLY A 192 -5.01 7.96 0.72
N LEU A 193 -5.67 7.09 -0.04
CA LEU A 193 -6.25 5.85 0.46
C LEU A 193 -5.21 5.05 1.27
N ALA A 194 -5.65 4.32 2.31
CA ALA A 194 -4.82 3.29 2.91
C ALA A 194 -4.51 2.22 1.84
N GLY A 195 -3.23 1.88 1.70
CA GLY A 195 -2.68 1.14 0.55
C GLY A 195 -1.74 2.00 -0.29
N PRO A 196 -1.23 1.51 -1.44
CA PRO A 196 -0.41 2.32 -2.32
C PRO A 196 -1.13 3.62 -2.67
N ALA A 197 -0.43 4.74 -2.56
CA ALA A 197 -0.96 6.04 -2.94
C ALA A 197 -1.34 5.96 -4.42
N LEU A 198 -2.63 5.88 -4.73
CA LEU A 198 -3.08 5.99 -6.11
C LEU A 198 -2.65 7.38 -6.61
N PRO A 199 -2.03 7.49 -7.80
CA PRO A 199 -1.81 8.76 -8.46
C PRO A 199 -3.09 9.59 -8.43
N GLU A 200 -2.97 10.91 -8.23
CA GLU A 200 -4.12 11.81 -8.07
C GLU A 200 -5.13 11.66 -9.24
N ALA A 201 -4.61 11.44 -10.46
CA ALA A 201 -5.40 11.15 -11.66
C ALA A 201 -6.29 9.90 -11.56
N LEU A 202 -5.87 8.86 -10.82
CA LEU A 202 -6.66 7.65 -10.59
C LEU A 202 -7.57 7.77 -9.37
N ALA A 203 -7.20 8.61 -8.39
CA ALA A 203 -8.05 8.90 -7.24
C ALA A 203 -9.35 9.65 -7.62
N GLU A 204 -9.33 10.42 -8.71
CA GLU A 204 -10.51 11.13 -9.24
C GLU A 204 -11.56 10.21 -9.86
N LEU A 205 -11.17 9.04 -10.38
CA LEU A 205 -12.08 8.06 -10.99
C LEU A 205 -12.97 7.32 -9.97
N TRP A 206 -12.68 7.46 -8.68
CA TRP A 206 -13.36 6.79 -7.57
C TRP A 206 -14.24 7.72 -6.72
N ARG A 207 -14.42 8.99 -7.13
CA ARG A 207 -15.39 9.92 -6.53
C ARG A 207 -16.73 9.88 -7.24
#